data_AF-A0A0T6LNE7-F1
#
_entry.id   AF-A0A0T6LNE7-F1
#
_cell.length_a   1.000
_cell.length_b   1.000
_cell.length_c   1.000
_cell.angle_alpha   90.00
_cell.angle_beta   90.00
_cell.angle_gamma   90.00
#
_symmetry.space_group_name_H-M   'P 1'
#
loop_
_entity.id
_entity.type
_entity.pdbx_description
1 polymer ?
#
loop_
_entity_poly.entity_id
_entity_poly.type
_entity_poly.pdbx_seq_one_letter_code
_entity_poly.pdbx_strand_id
1 'polypeptide(L)'
;MTDKDPYTARETARLLAIGARIARREARGRSTAALEAEADRIERHAFQREMQRAEQADREKAQKASRRVTDRRIRAEEKERARQARVREQAAKRFRK
;
A
#
# COMPACT_ATOMS: atom_id res chain seq x y z
N MET A 1 -12.68 -4.24 -17.99
CA MET A 1 -12.41 -4.49 -16.56
C MET A 1 -11.89 -3.19 -15.98
N THR A 2 -12.56 -2.67 -14.97
CA THR A 2 -12.27 -1.35 -14.38
C THR A 2 -11.07 -1.44 -13.43
N ASP A 3 -10.39 -0.31 -13.18
CA ASP A 3 -9.22 -0.20 -12.28
C ASP A 3 -9.50 -0.61 -10.82
N LYS A 4 -10.76 -0.89 -10.48
CA LYS A 4 -11.22 -1.30 -9.14
C LYS A 4 -11.54 -2.79 -9.03
N ASP A 5 -11.29 -3.57 -10.08
CA ASP A 5 -11.59 -4.99 -10.04
C ASP A 5 -10.46 -5.75 -9.31
N PRO A 6 -10.70 -6.35 -8.12
CA PRO A 6 -9.67 -7.11 -7.40
C PRO A 6 -9.29 -8.41 -8.13
N TYR A 7 -10.09 -8.82 -9.12
CA TYR A 7 -9.88 -10.02 -9.91
C TYR A 7 -8.87 -9.80 -11.04
N THR A 8 -7.94 -10.75 -11.15
CA THR A 8 -7.15 -10.91 -12.37
C THR A 8 -7.99 -11.54 -13.48
N ALA A 9 -7.65 -11.31 -14.75
CA ALA A 9 -8.34 -11.94 -15.89
C ALA A 9 -8.46 -13.48 -15.76
N ARG A 10 -7.45 -14.12 -15.15
CA ARG A 10 -7.44 -15.56 -14.87
C ARG A 10 -8.47 -15.96 -13.82
N GLU A 11 -8.66 -15.14 -12.78
CA GLU A 11 -9.65 -15.40 -11.73
C GLU A 11 -11.06 -15.16 -12.23
N THR A 12 -11.28 -14.11 -13.01
CA THR A 12 -12.56 -13.87 -13.68
C THR A 12 -12.93 -15.03 -14.61
N ALA A 13 -11.98 -15.52 -15.40
CA ALA A 13 -12.21 -16.71 -16.24
C ALA A 13 -12.54 -17.97 -15.42
N ARG A 14 -11.90 -18.15 -14.26
CA ARG A 14 -12.22 -19.28 -13.35
C ARG A 14 -13.60 -19.14 -12.72
N LEU A 15 -13.98 -17.95 -12.25
CA LEU A 15 -15.31 -17.71 -11.67
C LEU A 15 -16.41 -17.99 -12.70
N LEU A 16 -16.23 -17.53 -13.95
CA LEU A 16 -17.16 -17.84 -15.05
C LEU A 16 -17.24 -19.35 -15.33
N ALA A 17 -16.10 -20.04 -15.33
CA ALA A 17 -16.07 -21.49 -15.52
C ALA A 17 -16.75 -22.25 -14.36
N ILE A 18 -16.57 -21.79 -13.12
CA ILE A 18 -17.24 -22.35 -11.93
C ILE A 18 -18.74 -22.14 -12.03
N GLY A 19 -19.22 -20.92 -12.37
CA GLY A 19 -20.64 -20.64 -12.56
C GLY A 19 -21.27 -21.53 -13.64
N ALA A 20 -20.59 -21.71 -14.77
CA ALA A 20 -21.05 -22.63 -15.82
C ALA A 20 -21.14 -24.10 -15.35
N ARG A 21 -20.22 -24.53 -14.47
CA ARG A 21 -20.23 -25.89 -13.90
C ARG A 21 -21.32 -26.07 -12.84
N ILE A 22 -21.60 -25.03 -12.05
CA ILE A 22 -22.70 -24.99 -11.07
C ILE A 22 -24.02 -25.16 -11.81
N ALA A 23 -24.31 -24.31 -12.80
CA ALA A 23 -25.55 -24.37 -13.58
C ALA A 23 -25.77 -25.77 -14.20
N ARG A 24 -24.69 -26.38 -14.72
CA ARG A 24 -24.76 -27.75 -15.28
C ARG A 24 -25.01 -28.83 -14.21
N ARG A 25 -24.53 -28.64 -12.98
CA ARG A 25 -24.75 -29.60 -11.87
C ARG A 25 -26.13 -29.45 -11.25
N GLU A 26 -26.61 -28.23 -11.09
CA GLU A 26 -27.97 -27.93 -10.62
C GLU A 26 -29.02 -28.54 -11.55
N ALA A 27 -28.85 -28.40 -12.87
CA ALA A 27 -29.71 -29.03 -13.87
C ALA A 27 -29.74 -30.57 -13.78
N ARG A 28 -28.75 -31.19 -13.12
CA ARG A 28 -28.65 -32.63 -12.89
C ARG A 28 -29.00 -33.03 -11.45
N GLY A 29 -29.47 -32.10 -10.62
CA GLY A 29 -29.75 -32.32 -9.20
C GLY A 29 -28.52 -32.71 -8.37
N ARG A 30 -27.31 -32.33 -8.79
CA ARG A 30 -26.06 -32.66 -8.09
C ARG A 30 -25.61 -31.52 -7.19
N SER A 31 -25.00 -31.87 -6.05
CA SER A 31 -24.41 -30.89 -5.13
C SER A 31 -23.36 -30.00 -5.79
N THR A 32 -23.44 -28.72 -5.49
CA THR A 32 -22.59 -27.61 -5.96
C THR A 32 -21.64 -27.08 -4.88
N ALA A 33 -21.76 -27.55 -3.63
CA ALA A 33 -21.06 -27.00 -2.47
C ALA A 33 -19.53 -26.88 -2.65
N ALA A 34 -18.91 -27.85 -3.32
CA ALA A 34 -17.46 -27.81 -3.58
C ALA A 34 -17.06 -26.70 -4.58
N LEU A 35 -17.93 -26.39 -5.55
CA LEU A 35 -17.72 -25.35 -6.54
C LEU A 35 -17.95 -23.96 -5.94
N GLU A 36 -18.97 -23.81 -5.09
CA GLU A 36 -19.22 -22.60 -4.31
C GLU A 36 -18.05 -22.30 -3.36
N ALA A 37 -17.56 -23.31 -2.63
CA ALA A 37 -16.37 -23.19 -1.80
C ALA A 37 -15.09 -22.86 -2.61
N GLU A 38 -15.03 -23.23 -3.88
CA GLU A 38 -13.94 -22.83 -4.77
C GLU A 38 -14.07 -21.36 -5.20
N ALA A 39 -15.28 -20.91 -5.56
CA ALA A 39 -15.55 -19.50 -5.85
C ALA A 39 -15.20 -18.61 -4.66
N ASP A 40 -15.69 -18.93 -3.47
CA ASP A 40 -15.40 -18.22 -2.22
C ASP A 40 -13.90 -18.05 -1.96
N ARG A 41 -13.10 -19.08 -2.28
CA ARG A 41 -11.65 -19.02 -2.10
C ARG A 41 -11.01 -18.03 -3.05
N ILE A 42 -11.48 -17.96 -4.29
CA ILE A 42 -11.02 -16.99 -5.29
C ILE A 42 -11.36 -15.57 -4.83
N GLU A 43 -12.59 -15.35 -4.36
CA GLU A 43 -13.03 -14.03 -3.85
C GLU A 43 -12.22 -13.58 -2.65
N ARG A 44 -12.06 -14.44 -1.63
CA ARG A 44 -11.26 -14.12 -0.44
C ARG A 44 -9.81 -13.82 -0.79
N HIS A 45 -9.22 -14.59 -1.70
CA HIS A 45 -7.84 -14.35 -2.14
C HIS A 45 -7.70 -13.03 -2.91
N ALA A 46 -8.67 -12.68 -3.76
CA ALA A 46 -8.68 -11.40 -4.48
C ALA A 46 -8.76 -10.22 -3.51
N PHE A 47 -9.68 -10.27 -2.55
CA PHE A 47 -9.83 -9.24 -1.53
C PHE A 47 -8.58 -9.09 -0.65
N GLN A 48 -7.98 -10.19 -0.20
CA GLN A 48 -6.76 -10.16 0.61
C GLN A 48 -5.61 -9.45 -0.09
N ARG A 49 -5.43 -9.65 -1.41
CA ARG A 49 -4.40 -8.95 -2.17
C ARG A 49 -4.68 -7.45 -2.26
N GLU A 50 -5.92 -7.05 -2.49
CA GLU A 50 -6.27 -5.64 -2.55
C GLU A 50 -6.02 -4.95 -1.19
N MET A 51 -6.43 -5.59 -0.10
CA MET A 51 -6.16 -5.14 1.27
C MET A 51 -4.65 -5.02 1.54
N GLN A 52 -3.86 -6.01 1.13
CA GLN A 52 -2.39 -5.94 1.27
C GLN A 52 -1.78 -4.78 0.49
N ARG A 53 -2.26 -4.52 -0.73
CA ARG A 53 -1.80 -3.37 -1.54
C ARG A 53 -2.16 -2.05 -0.88
N ALA A 54 -3.39 -1.93 -0.36
CA ALA A 54 -3.83 -0.75 0.36
C ALA A 54 -2.98 -0.49 1.61
N GLU A 55 -2.74 -1.53 2.40
CA GLU A 55 -1.92 -1.44 3.61
C GLU A 55 -0.47 -1.05 3.29
N GLN A 56 0.13 -1.63 2.23
CA GLN A 56 1.47 -1.24 1.78
C GLN A 56 1.51 0.22 1.34
N ALA A 57 0.54 0.69 0.57
CA ALA A 57 0.45 2.08 0.14
C ALA A 57 0.35 3.04 1.34
N ASP A 58 -0.43 2.68 2.36
CA ASP A 58 -0.58 3.51 3.56
C ASP A 58 0.67 3.49 4.44
N ARG A 59 1.35 2.35 4.56
CA ARG A 59 2.67 2.25 5.20
C ARG A 59 3.70 3.12 4.49
N GLU A 60 3.74 3.12 3.17
CA GLU A 60 4.64 3.98 2.40
C GLU A 60 4.35 5.46 2.61
N LYS A 61 3.07 5.86 2.62
CA LYS A 61 2.66 7.25 2.90
C LYS A 61 3.10 7.66 4.31
N ALA A 62 2.89 6.81 5.31
CA ALA A 62 3.32 7.05 6.69
C ALA A 62 4.84 7.19 6.79
N GLN A 63 5.61 6.32 6.13
CA GLN A 63 7.07 6.42 6.07
C GLN A 63 7.54 7.71 5.40
N LYS A 64 6.95 8.08 4.26
CA LYS A 64 7.26 9.33 3.55
C LYS A 64 6.93 10.56 4.42
N ALA A 65 5.82 10.53 5.15
CA ALA A 65 5.45 11.58 6.09
C ALA A 65 6.47 11.72 7.22
N SER A 66 6.88 10.59 7.83
CA SER A 66 7.90 10.57 8.88
C SER A 66 9.25 11.12 8.38
N ARG A 67 9.71 10.67 7.20
CA ARG A 67 10.94 11.18 6.57
C ARG A 67 10.90 12.69 6.34
N ARG A 68 9.76 13.24 5.90
CA ARG A 68 9.60 14.69 5.74
C ARG A 68 9.74 15.46 7.05
N VAL A 69 9.28 14.88 8.16
CA VAL A 69 9.42 15.49 9.50
C VAL A 69 10.88 15.45 9.94
N THR A 70 11.57 14.31 9.79
CA THR A 70 12.99 14.20 10.14
C THR A 70 13.85 15.13 9.30
N ASP A 71 13.62 15.21 7.99
CA ASP A 71 14.37 16.09 7.09
C ASP A 71 14.20 17.57 7.46
N ARG A 72 12.97 17.98 7.84
CA ARG A 72 12.70 19.34 8.30
C ARG A 72 13.47 19.66 9.58
N ARG A 73 13.54 18.72 10.51
CA ARG A 73 14.29 18.87 11.76
C ARG A 73 15.78 19.00 11.50
N ILE A 74 16.36 18.13 10.68
CA ILE A 74 17.78 18.18 10.32
C ILE A 74 18.12 19.53 9.70
N ARG A 75 17.32 20.00 8.74
CA ARG A 75 17.52 21.32 8.10
C ARG A 75 17.39 22.48 9.08
N ALA A 76 16.56 22.36 10.12
CA ALA A 76 16.44 23.38 11.16
C ALA A 76 17.69 23.41 12.04
N GLU A 77 18.17 22.23 12.47
CA GLU A 77 19.39 22.09 13.27
C GLU A 77 20.62 22.59 12.50
N GLU A 78 20.74 22.27 11.21
CA GLU A 78 21.81 22.79 10.34
C GLU A 78 21.78 24.32 10.22
N LYS A 79 20.58 24.91 10.06
CA LYS A 79 20.42 26.36 10.03
C LYS A 79 20.82 27.00 11.35
N GLU A 80 20.49 26.39 12.49
CA GLU A 80 20.91 26.88 13.81
C GLU A 80 22.42 26.77 14.00
N ARG A 81 23.03 25.66 13.61
CA ARG A 81 24.50 25.48 13.64
C ARG A 81 25.20 26.52 12.77
N ALA A 82 24.68 26.79 11.57
CA ALA A 82 25.22 27.82 10.69
C ALA A 82 25.09 29.24 11.29
N ARG A 83 23.97 29.53 11.96
CA ARG A 83 23.79 30.79 12.70
C ARG A 83 24.79 30.91 13.85
N GLN A 84 24.95 29.87 14.65
CA GLN A 84 25.91 29.85 15.76
C GLN A 84 27.36 30.01 15.27
N ALA A 85 27.72 29.36 14.17
CA ALA A 85 29.04 29.50 13.54
C ALA A 85 29.31 30.94 13.11
N ARG A 86 28.34 31.61 12.46
CA ARG A 86 28.46 33.03 12.07
C ARG A 86 28.62 33.94 13.28
N VAL A 87 27.87 33.72 14.36
CA VAL A 87 27.99 34.50 15.60
C VAL A 87 29.37 34.31 16.22
N ARG A 88 29.88 33.06 16.29
CA ARG A 88 31.24 32.77 16.79
C ARG A 88 32.31 33.44 15.94
N GLU A 89 32.16 33.41 14.62
CA GLU A 89 33.09 34.06 13.70
C GLU A 89 33.10 35.59 13.88
N GLN A 90 31.91 36.20 14.00
CA GLN A 90 31.79 37.64 14.27
C GLN A 90 32.39 38.03 15.63
N ALA A 91 32.18 37.22 16.67
CA ALA A 91 32.79 37.42 17.97
C ALA A 91 34.33 37.33 17.87
N ALA A 92 34.86 36.30 17.22
CA ALA A 92 36.30 36.13 17.02
C ALA A 92 36.93 37.30 16.25
N LYS A 93 36.24 37.85 15.24
CA LYS A 93 36.70 39.05 14.50
C LYS A 93 36.71 40.31 15.36
N ARG A 94 35.79 40.45 16.32
CA ARG A 94 35.73 41.60 17.24
C ARG A 94 36.85 41.60 18.28
N PHE A 95 37.29 40.43 18.74
CA PHE A 95 38.40 40.30 19.71
C PHE A 95 39.80 40.38 19.08
N ARG A 96 39.90 40.43 17.74
CA ARG A 96 41.17 40.52 17.01
C ARG A 96 41.55 41.95 16.59
N LYS A 97 40.70 42.94 16.90
CA LYS A 97 40.96 44.38 16.76
C LYS A 97 41.29 44.95 18.12
#